data_AF-A0A959D8K5-F1
#
_entry.id   AF-A0A959D8K5-F1
#
_cell.length_a   1.000
_cell.length_b   1.000
_cell.length_c   1.000
_cell.angle_alpha   90.00
_cell.angle_beta   90.00
_cell.angle_gamma   90.00
#
_symmetry.space_group_name_H-M   'P 1'
#
loop_
_entity.id
_entity.type
_entity.pdbx_description
1 polymer ?
#
loop_
_entity_poly.entity_id
_entity_poly.type
_entity_poly.pdbx_seq_one_letter_code
_entity_poly.pdbx_strand_id
1 'polypeptide(L)'
;MSKPHPHPALRQPAIFLALLIGGYLLSCNANAAQNGPPPLNPNGDSVALLMRAMFDDALLMKQQLEQGEQPRPALDYQKILTAEATEPEKAASDTYKVHALSYLQTIKALQEADAPQAASLYKNMVNSCMGCHQALCPGPTVRIKKLY
;
A
#
# COMPACT_ATOMS: atom_id res chain seq x y z
N MET A 1 -68.84 -9.01 -24.28
CA MET A 1 -70.20 -8.77 -23.74
C MET A 1 -70.14 -8.99 -22.23
N SER A 2 -70.61 -8.15 -21.31
CA SER A 2 -71.27 -6.84 -21.34
C SER A 2 -71.06 -6.18 -19.96
N LYS A 3 -70.88 -4.86 -19.98
CA LYS A 3 -70.84 -3.86 -18.87
C LYS A 3 -72.15 -3.83 -18.03
N PRO A 4 -72.37 -2.90 -17.05
CA PRO A 4 -71.55 -2.35 -15.93
C PRO A 4 -72.34 -2.01 -14.60
N HIS A 5 -71.61 -1.50 -13.57
CA HIS A 5 -71.97 -0.46 -12.55
C HIS A 5 -73.00 -0.74 -11.43
N PRO A 6 -73.03 0.02 -10.28
CA PRO A 6 -72.37 1.32 -9.98
C PRO A 6 -71.66 1.46 -8.59
N HIS A 7 -70.92 2.58 -8.46
CA HIS A 7 -70.43 3.19 -7.21
C HIS A 7 -71.56 3.89 -6.42
N PRO A 8 -71.27 4.36 -5.19
CA PRO A 8 -71.32 5.81 -5.00
C PRO A 8 -70.09 6.40 -4.30
N ALA A 9 -69.95 7.70 -4.52
CA ALA A 9 -68.85 8.57 -4.17
C ALA A 9 -69.15 9.42 -2.92
N LEU A 10 -68.14 10.24 -2.56
CA LEU A 10 -68.18 11.46 -1.73
C LEU A 10 -68.12 11.22 -0.21
N ARG A 11 -67.26 11.87 0.60
CA ARG A 11 -66.73 13.24 0.56
C ARG A 11 -65.36 13.32 1.26
N GLN A 12 -64.43 14.08 0.69
CA GLN A 12 -63.35 14.73 1.44
C GLN A 12 -63.91 15.93 2.22
N PRO A 13 -63.21 16.35 3.28
CA PRO A 13 -62.66 17.70 3.22
C PRO A 13 -61.18 17.75 3.62
N ALA A 14 -60.43 18.44 2.79
CA ALA A 14 -59.09 18.92 3.09
C ALA A 14 -59.19 20.18 3.95
N ILE A 15 -58.58 20.22 5.14
CA ILE A 15 -58.07 21.46 5.73
C ILE A 15 -56.79 21.16 6.52
N PHE A 16 -55.74 21.82 6.06
CA PHE A 16 -54.43 22.05 6.65
C PHE A 16 -54.43 22.25 8.17
N LEU A 17 -53.52 21.56 8.87
CA LEU A 17 -52.86 22.17 10.02
C LEU A 17 -51.36 21.86 9.95
N ALA A 18 -50.62 22.93 9.63
CA ALA A 18 -49.18 23.00 9.68
C ALA A 18 -48.67 23.00 11.15
N LEU A 19 -47.35 22.78 11.28
CA LEU A 19 -46.51 23.03 12.45
C LEU A 19 -46.52 22.03 13.62
N LEU A 20 -45.63 21.04 13.53
CA LEU A 20 -44.77 20.60 14.64
C LEU A 20 -43.35 20.44 14.07
N ILE A 21 -42.61 21.54 13.96
CA ILE A 21 -41.48 21.88 14.86
C ILE A 21 -40.45 20.74 14.94
N GLY A 22 -39.51 20.79 13.99
CA GLY A 22 -38.10 21.02 14.26
C GLY A 22 -37.37 20.11 15.27
N GLY A 23 -36.32 19.44 14.78
CA GLY A 23 -35.14 19.13 15.58
C GLY A 23 -34.94 17.66 15.95
N TYR A 24 -34.75 16.79 14.95
CA TYR A 24 -34.02 15.53 15.12
C TYR A 24 -32.93 15.40 14.05
N LEU A 25 -32.10 16.44 13.94
CA LEU A 25 -30.78 16.33 13.34
C LEU A 25 -29.78 16.62 14.45
N LEU A 26 -29.12 15.56 14.92
CA LEU A 26 -27.88 15.46 15.72
C LEU A 26 -28.06 14.53 16.93
N SER A 27 -27.74 13.25 16.73
CA SER A 27 -26.87 12.50 17.65
C SER A 27 -26.62 11.08 17.13
N CYS A 28 -25.59 10.92 16.30
CA CYS A 28 -24.65 9.82 16.49
C CYS A 28 -23.26 10.40 16.32
N ASN A 29 -22.66 10.75 17.46
CA ASN A 29 -21.26 11.07 17.59
C ASN A 29 -20.49 9.77 17.35
N ALA A 30 -20.06 9.52 16.11
CA ALA A 30 -19.15 8.42 15.80
C ALA A 30 -17.73 8.79 16.27
N ASN A 31 -17.56 8.95 17.58
CA ASN A 31 -16.28 8.71 18.22
C ASN A 31 -16.08 7.19 18.26
N ALA A 32 -15.84 6.61 17.09
CA ALA A 32 -15.20 5.32 17.00
C ALA A 32 -13.73 5.56 17.37
N ALA A 33 -13.43 5.49 18.66
CA ALA A 33 -12.08 5.13 19.09
C ALA A 33 -11.77 3.80 18.40
N GLN A 34 -10.96 3.87 17.34
CA GLN A 34 -10.51 2.74 16.55
C GLN A 34 -9.63 1.87 17.45
N ASN A 35 -10.23 0.97 18.22
CA ASN A 35 -9.54 -0.19 18.77
C ASN A 35 -9.35 -1.19 17.63
N GLY A 36 -8.53 -0.83 16.65
CA GLY A 36 -7.99 -1.80 15.71
C GLY A 36 -7.10 -2.81 16.44
N PRO A 37 -6.82 -3.98 15.84
CA PRO A 37 -5.77 -4.85 16.38
C PRO A 37 -4.49 -4.01 16.58
N PRO A 38 -3.70 -4.29 17.64
CA PRO A 38 -2.44 -3.58 17.84
C PRO A 38 -1.67 -3.59 16.53
N PRO A 39 -1.01 -2.47 16.17
CA PRO A 39 -0.26 -2.41 14.92
C PRO A 39 0.62 -3.65 14.87
N LEU A 40 0.57 -4.37 13.73
CA LEU A 40 1.36 -5.59 13.50
C LEU A 40 2.86 -5.40 13.79
N ASN A 41 3.31 -4.15 13.97
CA ASN A 41 4.63 -3.77 14.45
C ASN A 41 4.53 -2.68 15.55
N PRO A 42 5.00 -2.95 16.79
CA PRO A 42 5.12 -1.93 17.82
C PRO A 42 6.27 -0.91 17.58
N ASN A 43 7.16 -1.14 16.60
CA ASN A 43 8.42 -0.39 16.42
C ASN A 43 8.41 0.73 15.35
N GLY A 44 7.25 1.33 15.00
CA GLY A 44 7.22 2.42 14.00
C GLY A 44 7.83 2.06 12.62
N ASP A 45 8.44 3.03 11.90
CA ASP A 45 9.16 2.90 10.61
C ASP A 45 10.38 1.95 10.72
N SER A 46 10.12 0.64 10.83
CA SER A 46 11.17 -0.38 10.94
C SER A 46 11.72 -0.83 9.59
N VAL A 47 12.94 -1.35 9.58
CA VAL A 47 13.52 -2.04 8.41
C VAL A 47 12.58 -3.14 7.91
N ALA A 48 11.89 -3.87 8.80
CA ALA A 48 10.96 -4.92 8.41
C ALA A 48 9.71 -4.41 7.69
N LEU A 49 9.24 -3.20 7.98
CA LEU A 49 8.17 -2.55 7.21
C LEU A 49 8.70 -2.01 5.88
N LEU A 50 9.88 -1.39 5.91
CA LEU A 50 10.54 -0.91 4.70
C LEU A 50 10.76 -2.03 3.69
N MET A 51 11.24 -3.20 4.11
CA MET A 51 11.45 -4.36 3.23
C MET A 51 10.14 -4.88 2.61
N ARG A 52 9.01 -4.76 3.31
CA ARG A 52 7.68 -5.10 2.76
C ARG A 52 7.28 -4.10 1.68
N ALA A 53 7.40 -2.80 1.97
CA ALA A 53 7.12 -1.75 1.00
C ALA A 53 8.02 -1.87 -0.24
N MET A 54 9.32 -2.10 -0.06
CA MET A 54 10.28 -2.29 -1.16
C MET A 54 9.91 -3.47 -2.06
N PHE A 55 9.40 -4.57 -1.48
CA PHE A 55 8.92 -5.70 -2.27
C PHE A 55 7.68 -5.33 -3.09
N ASP A 56 6.72 -4.62 -2.50
CA ASP A 56 5.49 -4.21 -3.17
C ASP A 56 5.78 -3.19 -4.29
N ASP A 57 6.71 -2.25 -4.07
CA ASP A 57 7.17 -1.32 -5.10
C ASP A 57 7.91 -2.04 -6.23
N ALA A 58 8.73 -3.06 -5.90
CA ALA A 58 9.37 -3.90 -6.91
C ALA A 58 8.37 -4.72 -7.75
N LEU A 59 7.24 -5.14 -7.19
CA LEU A 59 6.16 -5.77 -7.96
C LEU A 59 5.51 -4.79 -8.93
N LEU A 60 5.26 -3.56 -8.48
CA LEU A 60 4.71 -2.51 -9.36
C LEU A 60 5.67 -2.19 -10.51
N MET A 61 6.96 -2.06 -10.21
CA MET A 61 7.99 -1.85 -11.24
C MET A 61 8.06 -3.00 -12.24
N LYS A 62 7.89 -4.25 -11.79
CA LYS A 62 7.79 -5.41 -12.69
C LYS A 62 6.59 -5.31 -13.63
N GLN A 63 5.42 -4.96 -13.09
CA GLN A 63 4.20 -4.79 -13.90
C GLN A 63 4.36 -3.69 -14.94
N GLN A 64 5.01 -2.56 -14.58
CA GLN A 64 5.32 -1.49 -15.52
C GLN A 64 6.19 -1.99 -16.67
N LEU A 65 7.25 -2.75 -16.38
CA LEU A 65 8.10 -3.35 -17.42
C LEU A 65 7.34 -4.31 -18.33
N GLU A 66 6.48 -5.16 -17.76
CA GLU A 66 5.64 -6.11 -18.52
C GLU A 66 4.66 -5.39 -19.46
N GLN A 67 4.27 -4.16 -19.13
CA GLN A 67 3.43 -3.28 -19.94
C GLN A 67 4.22 -2.43 -20.94
N GLY A 68 5.55 -2.53 -20.95
CA GLY A 68 6.42 -1.70 -21.77
C GLY A 68 6.59 -0.26 -21.25
N GLU A 69 6.24 -0.01 -20.00
CA GLU A 69 6.42 1.27 -19.32
C GLU A 69 7.79 1.35 -18.61
N GLN A 70 8.26 2.59 -18.41
CA GLN A 70 9.42 2.85 -17.58
C GLN A 70 9.08 2.59 -16.09
N PRO A 71 9.89 1.81 -15.36
CA PRO A 71 9.77 1.65 -13.92
C PRO A 71 9.81 2.98 -13.19
N ARG A 72 8.91 3.17 -12.22
CA ARG A 72 8.87 4.37 -11.37
C ARG A 72 9.01 3.96 -9.91
N PRO A 73 10.25 3.97 -9.36
CA PRO A 73 10.46 3.72 -7.93
C PRO A 73 9.74 4.80 -7.11
N ALA A 74 8.91 4.41 -6.15
CA ALA A 74 7.99 5.30 -5.44
C ALA A 74 8.32 5.51 -3.96
N LEU A 75 9.36 4.84 -3.45
CA LEU A 75 9.76 4.89 -2.04
C LEU A 75 10.95 5.82 -1.79
N ASP A 76 11.08 6.24 -0.53
CA ASP A 76 12.34 6.76 -0.01
C ASP A 76 13.24 5.59 0.42
N TYR A 77 14.01 5.08 -0.54
CA TYR A 77 14.89 3.93 -0.33
C TYR A 77 16.05 4.24 0.62
N GLN A 78 16.43 5.52 0.81
CA GLN A 78 17.52 5.90 1.71
C GLN A 78 17.25 5.51 3.17
N LYS A 79 15.97 5.35 3.54
CA LYS A 79 15.55 4.83 4.84
C LYS A 79 16.15 3.47 5.18
N ILE A 80 16.65 2.69 4.20
CA ILE A 80 17.34 1.43 4.47
C ILE A 80 18.57 1.60 5.38
N LEU A 81 19.17 2.80 5.41
CA LEU A 81 20.34 3.12 6.23
C LEU A 81 19.99 3.63 7.63
N THR A 82 18.74 4.05 7.86
CA THR A 82 18.35 4.79 9.07
C THR A 82 17.14 4.21 9.81
N ALA A 83 16.35 3.35 9.16
CA ALA A 83 15.18 2.73 9.76
C ALA A 83 15.54 1.85 10.96
N GLU A 84 14.62 1.76 11.92
CA GLU A 84 14.83 0.98 13.14
C GLU A 84 14.90 -0.51 12.82
N ALA A 85 15.96 -1.18 13.27
CA ALA A 85 16.14 -2.62 13.08
C ALA A 85 15.84 -3.37 14.38
N THR A 86 15.17 -4.51 14.25
CA THR A 86 14.94 -5.43 15.38
C THR A 86 16.23 -6.04 15.92
N GLU A 87 17.27 -6.10 15.07
CA GLU A 87 18.62 -6.54 15.40
C GLU A 87 19.60 -5.41 15.02
N PRO A 88 19.72 -4.36 15.86
CA PRO A 88 20.44 -3.13 15.52
C PRO A 88 21.93 -3.38 15.25
N GLU A 89 22.57 -4.34 15.92
CA GLU A 89 23.96 -4.74 15.67
C GLU A 89 24.15 -5.30 14.25
N LYS A 90 23.17 -6.03 13.71
CA LYS A 90 23.22 -6.51 12.32
C LYS A 90 23.09 -5.36 11.33
N ALA A 91 22.15 -4.45 11.57
CA ALA A 91 21.98 -3.26 10.71
C ALA A 91 23.17 -2.30 10.78
N ALA A 92 23.90 -2.25 11.91
CA ALA A 92 25.11 -1.46 12.06
C ALA A 92 26.35 -2.11 11.41
N SER A 93 26.29 -3.38 11.01
CA SER A 93 27.42 -4.12 10.44
C SER A 93 27.86 -3.58 9.09
N ASP A 94 29.15 -3.74 8.77
CA ASP A 94 29.70 -3.34 7.47
C ASP A 94 29.08 -4.15 6.32
N THR A 95 28.78 -5.43 6.55
CA THR A 95 28.08 -6.27 5.58
C THR A 95 26.71 -5.69 5.23
N TYR A 96 25.91 -5.28 6.22
CA TYR A 96 24.63 -4.61 5.96
C TYR A 96 24.82 -3.34 5.13
N LYS A 97 25.73 -2.46 5.55
CA LYS A 97 25.98 -1.17 4.87
C LYS A 97 26.41 -1.36 3.42
N VAL A 98 27.32 -2.29 3.14
CA VAL A 98 27.77 -2.59 1.76
C VAL A 98 26.60 -3.05 0.90
N HIS A 99 25.77 -3.96 1.39
CA HIS A 99 24.61 -4.42 0.63
C HIS A 99 23.54 -3.35 0.46
N ALA A 100 23.24 -2.57 1.50
CA ALA A 100 22.30 -1.46 1.45
C ALA A 100 22.74 -0.40 0.44
N LEU A 101 24.02 -0.01 0.45
CA LEU A 101 24.57 0.95 -0.52
C LEU A 101 24.57 0.37 -1.95
N SER A 102 24.90 -0.91 -2.13
CA SER A 102 24.81 -1.58 -3.42
C SER A 102 23.38 -1.59 -3.97
N TYR A 103 22.40 -1.88 -3.12
CA TYR A 103 20.98 -1.78 -3.47
C TYR A 103 20.59 -0.36 -3.90
N LEU A 104 20.98 0.67 -3.15
CA LEU A 104 20.70 2.06 -3.49
C LEU A 104 21.30 2.47 -4.85
N GLN A 105 22.49 1.95 -5.19
CA GLN A 105 23.07 2.17 -6.52
C GLN A 105 22.22 1.55 -7.63
N THR A 106 21.63 0.38 -7.41
CA THR A 106 20.73 -0.23 -8.41
C THR A 106 19.43 0.56 -8.60
N ILE A 107 18.87 1.12 -7.52
CA ILE A 107 17.71 2.01 -7.61
C ILE A 107 18.05 3.27 -8.39
N LYS A 108 19.18 3.92 -8.08
CA LYS A 108 19.64 5.09 -8.83
C LYS A 108 19.80 4.78 -10.31
N ALA A 109 20.47 3.68 -10.65
CA ALA A 109 20.64 3.28 -12.04
C ALA A 109 19.30 3.03 -12.74
N LEU A 110 18.32 2.46 -12.05
CA LEU A 110 16.98 2.24 -12.60
C LEU A 110 16.19 3.54 -12.81
N GLN A 111 16.33 4.53 -11.91
CA GLN A 111 15.72 5.85 -12.05
C GLN A 111 16.30 6.64 -13.23
N GLU A 112 17.59 6.46 -13.51
CA GLU A 112 18.32 7.13 -14.60
C GLU A 112 18.26 6.34 -15.92
N ALA A 113 17.64 5.16 -15.93
CA ALA A 113 17.61 4.28 -17.09
C ALA A 113 16.67 4.75 -18.20
N ASP A 114 17.08 4.56 -19.45
CA ASP A 114 16.15 4.55 -20.57
C ASP A 114 15.39 3.21 -20.65
N ALA A 115 14.20 3.23 -21.27
CA ALA A 115 13.33 2.06 -21.41
C ALA A 115 14.03 0.77 -21.90
N PRO A 116 14.95 0.81 -22.89
CA PRO A 116 15.65 -0.40 -23.35
C PRO A 116 16.55 -1.07 -22.29
N GLN A 117 17.04 -0.31 -21.30
CA GLN A 117 17.95 -0.79 -20.27
C GLN A 117 17.23 -1.17 -18.97
N ALA A 118 16.01 -0.68 -18.77
CA ALA A 118 15.27 -0.78 -17.53
C ALA A 118 15.06 -2.23 -17.05
N ALA A 119 14.79 -3.17 -17.96
CA ALA A 119 14.59 -4.58 -17.59
C ALA A 119 15.86 -5.24 -17.01
N SER A 120 17.03 -4.95 -17.59
CA SER A 120 18.31 -5.47 -17.10
C SER A 120 18.66 -4.85 -15.74
N LEU A 121 18.45 -3.54 -15.60
CA LEU A 121 18.71 -2.81 -14.36
C LEU A 121 17.75 -3.22 -13.23
N TYR A 122 16.48 -3.49 -13.55
CA TYR A 122 15.53 -4.06 -12.61
C TYR A 122 15.99 -5.44 -12.12
N LYS A 123 16.46 -6.32 -13.02
CA LYS A 123 17.03 -7.62 -12.62
C LYS A 123 18.25 -7.46 -11.71
N ASN A 124 19.10 -6.46 -11.95
CA ASN A 124 20.24 -6.14 -11.08
C ASN A 124 19.76 -5.69 -9.69
N MET A 125 18.69 -4.89 -9.62
CA MET A 125 18.06 -4.52 -8.36
C MET A 125 17.52 -5.76 -7.61
N VAL A 126 16.82 -6.69 -8.29
CA VAL A 126 16.34 -7.94 -7.67
C VAL A 126 17.50 -8.80 -7.17
N ASN A 127 18.59 -8.88 -7.94
CA ASN A 127 19.81 -9.58 -7.53
C ASN A 127 20.43 -8.97 -6.26
N SER A 128 20.41 -7.65 -6.12
CA SER A 128 20.88 -6.98 -4.90
C SER A 128 20.03 -7.33 -3.68
N CYS A 129 18.69 -7.40 -3.84
CA CYS A 129 17.81 -7.93 -2.80
C CYS A 129 18.23 -9.34 -2.36
N MET A 130 18.44 -10.25 -3.34
CA MET A 130 18.83 -11.63 -3.06
C MET A 130 20.20 -11.71 -2.39
N GLY A 131 21.18 -10.91 -2.84
CA GLY A 131 22.53 -10.89 -2.26
C GLY A 131 22.54 -10.48 -0.80
N CYS A 132 21.83 -9.39 -0.46
CA CYS A 132 21.70 -8.95 0.94
C CYS A 132 21.04 -10.05 1.81
N HIS A 133 19.96 -10.64 1.31
CA HIS A 133 19.22 -11.66 2.03
C HIS A 133 19.99 -13.00 2.17
N GLN A 134 20.88 -13.33 1.23
CA GLN A 134 21.74 -14.51 1.37
C GLN A 134 22.90 -14.28 2.36
N ALA A 135 23.40 -13.05 2.45
CA ALA A 135 24.59 -12.73 3.24
C ALA A 135 24.30 -12.49 4.73
N LEU A 136 23.23 -11.75 5.04
CA LEU A 136 23.03 -11.21 6.39
C LEU A 136 21.73 -11.68 7.06
N CYS A 137 20.62 -11.60 6.32
CA CYS A 137 19.29 -11.88 6.85
C CYS A 137 18.55 -12.82 5.89
N PRO A 138 18.52 -14.14 6.13
CA PRO A 138 17.97 -15.12 5.19
C PRO A 138 16.56 -14.80 4.71
N GLY A 139 15.78 -14.04 5.49
CA GLY A 139 14.53 -13.41 5.06
C GLY A 139 13.59 -14.34 4.28
N PRO A 140 12.61 -13.78 3.56
CA PRO A 140 11.76 -14.58 2.68
C PRO A 140 12.32 -14.63 1.25
N THR A 141 13.49 -15.25 1.04
CA THR A 141 14.09 -15.40 -0.32
C THR A 141 13.15 -16.06 -1.33
N VAL A 142 12.24 -16.93 -0.87
CA VAL A 142 11.16 -17.52 -1.68
C VAL A 142 10.23 -16.45 -2.27
N ARG A 143 9.94 -15.36 -1.53
CA ARG A 143 9.15 -14.24 -2.05
C ARG A 143 9.94 -13.45 -3.08
N ILE A 144 11.21 -13.14 -2.81
CA ILE A 144 12.08 -12.38 -3.72
C ILE A 144 12.19 -13.07 -5.08
N LYS A 145 12.25 -14.41 -5.11
CA LYS A 145 12.27 -15.18 -6.38
C LYS A 145 11.08 -14.89 -7.31
N LYS A 146 9.95 -14.40 -6.80
CA LYS A 146 8.77 -14.02 -7.62
C LYS A 146 8.96 -12.70 -8.39
N LEU A 147 10.02 -11.95 -8.08
CA LEU A 147 10.36 -10.69 -8.74
C LEU A 147 11.20 -10.90 -10.01
N TYR A 148 11.77 -12.08 -10.24
CA TYR A 148 12.36 -12.41 -11.55
C TYR A 148 11.28 -12.65 -12.60
#